data_AF-A0A0K9XK39-F1
#
_entry.id   AF-A0A0K9XK39-F1
#
_cell.length_a   1.000
_cell.length_b   1.000
_cell.length_c   1.000
_cell.angle_alpha   90.00
_cell.angle_beta   90.00
_cell.angle_gamma   90.00
#
_symmetry.space_group_name_H-M   'P 1'
#
loop_
_entity.id
_entity.type
_entity.pdbx_description
1 polymer ?
#
loop_
_entity_poly.entity_id
_entity_poly.type
_entity_poly.pdbx_seq_one_letter_code
_entity_poly.pdbx_strand_id
1 'polypeptide(L)'
;MTPPSPLTSNEPLAYLTAATAGIRHHTRATTSPPGSRPATRAQVDALHAHLTALHALLGRLAEQTRSERPAQSSHFATARTRLWQAGEHLHDAFHQAPRTPAPAPDTPQDDTCQQDIDPTGPPFLTICLRHLRTSTLVRHETTPADLHSPLHGHARHRTS
;
A
#
# COMPACT_ATOMS: atom_id res chain seq x y z
N MET A 1 -34.14 28.05 9.00
CA MET A 1 -32.99 27.18 9.27
C MET A 1 -33.36 25.78 8.77
N THR A 2 -32.84 25.38 7.62
CA THR A 2 -33.01 24.04 7.08
C THR A 2 -32.13 23.08 7.89
N PRO A 3 -32.64 21.93 8.38
CA PRO A 3 -31.78 20.97 9.06
C PRO A 3 -30.74 20.41 8.06
N PRO A 4 -29.50 20.15 8.49
CA PRO A 4 -28.52 19.51 7.61
C PRO A 4 -29.02 18.12 7.19
N SER A 5 -29.00 17.85 5.88
CA SER A 5 -29.39 16.56 5.31
C SER A 5 -28.55 15.40 5.87
N PRO A 6 -29.14 14.21 6.10
CA PRO A 6 -28.45 13.05 6.65
C PRO A 6 -27.64 12.31 5.58
N LEU A 7 -26.68 12.98 4.94
CA LEU A 7 -25.55 12.27 4.31
C LEU A 7 -24.52 11.81 5.37
N THR A 8 -24.99 11.71 6.61
CA THR A 8 -24.27 11.71 7.88
C THR A 8 -23.79 10.30 8.26
N SER A 9 -22.53 10.22 8.69
CA SER A 9 -21.89 9.10 9.41
C SER A 9 -21.29 7.93 8.61
N ASN A 10 -21.72 7.67 7.37
CA ASN A 10 -21.26 6.46 6.63
C ASN A 10 -20.42 6.75 5.38
N GLU A 11 -20.14 8.03 5.09
CA GLU A 11 -19.39 8.46 3.91
C GLU A 11 -18.01 7.80 3.78
N PRO A 12 -17.18 7.69 4.85
CA PRO A 12 -15.87 7.05 4.75
C PRO A 12 -15.94 5.55 4.39
N LEU A 13 -16.95 4.85 4.90
CA LEU A 13 -17.16 3.42 4.63
C LEU A 13 -17.63 3.18 3.18
N ALA A 14 -18.38 4.12 2.60
CA ALA A 14 -18.76 4.07 1.19
C ALA A 14 -17.53 4.12 0.27
N TYR A 15 -16.56 5.01 0.54
CA TYR A 15 -15.32 5.08 -0.24
C TYR A 15 -14.45 3.82 -0.12
N LEU A 16 -14.34 3.23 1.08
CA LEU A 16 -13.63 1.95 1.25
C LEU A 16 -14.32 0.81 0.49
N THR A 17 -15.64 0.80 0.48
CA THR A 17 -16.44 -0.18 -0.28
C THR A 17 -16.22 -0.02 -1.78
N ALA A 18 -16.21 1.22 -2.28
CA ALA A 18 -15.93 1.53 -3.68
C ALA A 18 -14.51 1.12 -4.08
N ALA A 19 -13.49 1.42 -3.27
CA ALA A 19 -12.12 0.98 -3.50
C ALA A 19 -12.01 -0.55 -3.59
N THR A 20 -12.67 -1.26 -2.67
CA THR A 20 -12.74 -2.73 -2.67
C THR A 20 -13.46 -3.27 -3.91
N ALA A 21 -14.52 -2.60 -4.38
CA ALA A 21 -15.21 -2.96 -5.61
C ALA A 21 -14.30 -2.77 -6.84
N GLY A 22 -13.53 -1.68 -6.90
CA GLY A 22 -12.54 -1.42 -7.95
C GLY A 22 -11.45 -2.48 -8.02
N ILE A 23 -10.86 -2.85 -6.88
CA ILE A 23 -9.86 -3.93 -6.80
C ILE A 23 -10.45 -5.24 -7.32
N ARG A 24 -11.64 -5.64 -6.85
CA ARG A 24 -12.31 -6.86 -7.31
C ARG A 24 -12.60 -6.85 -8.81
N HIS A 25 -13.00 -5.70 -9.36
CA HIS A 25 -13.20 -5.55 -10.79
C HIS A 25 -11.89 -5.76 -11.56
N HIS A 26 -10.80 -5.13 -11.13
CA HIS A 26 -9.48 -5.32 -11.75
C HIS A 26 -8.98 -6.77 -11.66
N THR A 27 -9.16 -7.43 -10.51
CA THR A 27 -8.83 -8.86 -10.35
C THR A 27 -9.58 -9.74 -11.34
N ARG A 28 -10.88 -9.51 -11.55
CA ARG A 28 -11.66 -10.27 -12.54
C ARG A 28 -11.23 -9.99 -13.97
N ALA A 29 -10.92 -8.73 -14.29
CA ALA A 29 -10.47 -8.33 -15.62
C ALA A 29 -9.07 -8.86 -15.96
N THR A 30 -8.24 -9.15 -14.94
CA THR A 30 -6.87 -9.68 -15.10
C THR A 30 -6.82 -11.21 -15.16
N THR A 31 -7.92 -11.92 -14.88
CA THR A 31 -8.04 -13.36 -15.11
C THR A 31 -8.05 -13.65 -16.62
N SER A 32 -6.89 -13.60 -17.26
CA SER A 32 -6.68 -14.03 -18.63
C SER A 32 -6.29 -15.51 -18.69
N PRO A 33 -6.59 -16.21 -19.80
CA PRO A 33 -6.18 -17.60 -20.03
C PRO A 33 -4.65 -17.78 -19.92
N PRO A 34 -4.15 -19.03 -19.81
CA PRO A 34 -2.71 -19.30 -19.77
C PRO A 34 -1.99 -18.58 -20.92
N GLY A 35 -1.03 -17.71 -20.58
CA GLY A 35 -0.39 -16.74 -21.50
C GLY A 35 -0.63 -15.26 -21.17
N SER A 36 -1.30 -14.94 -20.05
CA SER A 36 -1.54 -13.56 -19.60
C SER A 36 -0.26 -12.72 -19.49
N ARG A 37 -0.31 -11.47 -19.97
CA ARG A 37 0.80 -10.51 -19.92
C ARG A 37 1.27 -10.29 -18.48
N PRO A 38 2.59 -10.10 -18.25
CA PRO A 38 3.11 -9.72 -16.94
C PRO A 38 2.52 -8.39 -16.47
N ALA A 39 2.50 -8.18 -15.14
CA ALA A 39 2.01 -6.95 -14.54
C ALA A 39 2.79 -5.73 -15.06
N THR A 40 2.06 -4.67 -15.39
CA THR A 40 2.65 -3.40 -15.86
C THR A 40 3.11 -2.54 -14.68
N ARG A 41 4.08 -1.65 -14.92
CA ARG A 41 4.53 -0.65 -13.92
C ARG A 41 3.38 0.18 -13.35
N ALA A 42 2.39 0.53 -14.17
CA ALA A 42 1.20 1.27 -13.74
C ALA A 42 0.33 0.47 -12.76
N GLN A 43 0.15 -0.84 -13.01
CA GLN A 43 -0.57 -1.71 -12.08
C GLN A 43 0.15 -1.84 -10.75
N VAL A 44 1.48 -2.00 -10.77
CA VAL A 44 2.28 -2.11 -9.55
C VAL A 44 2.26 -0.80 -8.74
N ASP A 45 2.39 0.38 -9.39
CA ASP A 45 2.28 1.68 -8.71
C ASP A 45 0.89 1.89 -8.09
N ALA A 46 -0.19 1.55 -8.80
CA ALA A 46 -1.54 1.65 -8.25
C ALA A 46 -1.74 0.76 -7.02
N LEU A 47 -1.23 -0.49 -7.04
CA LEU A 47 -1.29 -1.37 -5.88
C LEU A 47 -0.47 -0.82 -4.70
N HIS A 48 0.75 -0.32 -4.95
CA HIS A 48 1.58 0.30 -3.93
C HIS A 48 0.90 1.54 -3.32
N ALA A 49 0.19 2.34 -4.15
CA ALA A 49 -0.62 3.45 -3.69
C ALA A 49 -1.68 3.02 -2.66
N HIS A 50 -2.42 1.95 -2.97
CA HIS A 50 -3.43 1.39 -2.09
C HIS A 50 -2.83 0.88 -0.77
N LEU A 51 -1.72 0.13 -0.83
CA LEU A 51 -1.06 -0.36 0.39
C LEU A 51 -0.56 0.78 1.28
N THR A 52 0.01 1.83 0.69
CA THR A 52 0.49 2.99 1.45
C THR A 52 -0.67 3.76 2.11
N ALA A 53 -1.79 3.92 1.40
CA ALA A 53 -2.98 4.56 1.95
C ALA A 53 -3.57 3.75 3.12
N LEU A 54 -3.63 2.42 2.98
CA LEU A 54 -4.07 1.51 4.04
C LEU A 54 -3.12 1.51 5.24
N HIS A 55 -1.80 1.54 5.00
CA HIS A 55 -0.78 1.68 6.04
C HIS A 55 -1.01 2.95 6.88
N ALA A 56 -1.25 4.10 6.24
CA ALA A 56 -1.53 5.35 6.93
C ALA A 56 -2.87 5.32 7.70
N LEU A 57 -3.91 4.70 7.12
CA LEU A 57 -5.20 4.52 7.78
C LEU A 57 -5.08 3.68 9.05
N LEU A 58 -4.38 2.54 8.99
CA LEU A 58 -4.15 1.68 10.16
C LEU A 58 -3.34 2.40 11.25
N GLY A 59 -2.40 3.26 10.88
CA GLY A 59 -1.68 4.10 11.82
C GLY A 59 -2.61 5.00 12.64
N ARG A 60 -3.57 5.67 11.96
CA ARG A 60 -4.58 6.50 12.63
C ARG A 60 -5.52 5.67 13.52
N LEU A 61 -5.97 4.51 13.04
CA LEU A 61 -6.84 3.63 13.81
C LEU A 61 -6.13 3.08 15.07
N ALA A 62 -4.84 2.72 14.95
CA ALA A 62 -4.04 2.30 16.10
C ALA A 62 -3.96 3.41 17.16
N GLU A 63 -3.63 4.64 16.74
CA GLU A 63 -3.54 5.80 17.64
C GLU A 63 -4.86 6.05 18.37
N GLN A 64 -5.97 6.13 17.63
CA GLN A 64 -7.31 6.37 18.19
C GLN A 64 -7.76 5.28 19.16
N THR A 65 -7.35 4.04 18.93
CA THR A 65 -7.82 2.86 19.69
C THR A 65 -6.95 2.57 20.91
N ARG A 66 -5.73 3.13 20.99
CA ARG A 66 -4.71 2.70 21.97
C ARG A 66 -5.15 2.82 23.42
N SER A 67 -5.79 3.95 23.79
CA SER A 67 -6.19 4.21 25.18
C SER A 67 -7.32 3.29 25.63
N GLU A 68 -8.36 3.13 24.79
CA GLU A 68 -9.56 2.37 25.16
C GLU A 68 -9.40 0.86 24.97
N ARG A 69 -8.69 0.43 23.92
CA ARG A 69 -8.61 -0.98 23.50
C ARG A 69 -7.17 -1.33 23.06
N PRO A 70 -6.22 -1.41 24.00
CA PRO A 70 -4.79 -1.58 23.68
C PRO A 70 -4.48 -2.87 22.89
N ALA A 71 -5.18 -3.97 23.17
CA ALA A 71 -5.02 -5.21 22.41
C ALA A 71 -5.42 -5.05 20.93
N GLN A 72 -6.53 -4.35 20.66
CA GLN A 72 -6.97 -4.06 19.30
C GLN A 72 -6.00 -3.12 18.57
N SER A 73 -5.50 -2.10 19.27
CA SER A 73 -4.45 -1.21 18.75
C SER A 73 -3.18 -1.98 18.35
N SER A 74 -2.78 -2.99 19.15
CA SER A 74 -1.61 -3.82 18.84
C SER A 74 -1.81 -4.63 17.55
N HIS A 75 -3.02 -5.15 17.30
CA HIS A 75 -3.34 -5.81 16.05
C HIS A 75 -3.30 -4.86 14.85
N PHE A 76 -3.76 -3.61 15.00
CA PHE A 76 -3.62 -2.60 13.94
C PHE A 76 -2.16 -2.24 13.64
N ALA A 77 -1.32 -2.09 14.67
CA ALA A 77 0.11 -1.86 14.51
C ALA A 77 0.79 -3.03 13.78
N THR A 78 0.46 -4.27 14.16
CA THR A 78 0.97 -5.48 13.50
C THR A 78 0.56 -5.53 12.03
N ALA A 79 -0.72 -5.28 11.72
CA ALA A 79 -1.22 -5.25 10.35
C ALA A 79 -0.56 -4.14 9.51
N ARG A 80 -0.32 -2.97 10.11
CA ARG A 80 0.40 -1.86 9.49
C ARG A 80 1.83 -2.27 9.09
N THR A 81 2.57 -2.94 9.97
CA THR A 81 3.91 -3.45 9.67
C THR A 81 3.91 -4.45 8.51
N ARG A 82 2.91 -5.32 8.41
CA ARG A 82 2.79 -6.26 7.28
C ARG A 82 2.46 -5.59 5.97
N LEU A 83 1.61 -4.56 5.98
CA LEU A 83 1.35 -3.77 4.78
C LEU A 83 2.59 -3.03 4.30
N TRP A 84 3.42 -2.55 5.22
CA TRP A 84 4.72 -1.97 4.88
C TRP A 84 5.61 -2.98 4.14
N GLN A 85 5.79 -4.18 4.70
CA GLN A 85 6.58 -5.26 4.07
C GLN A 85 6.04 -5.66 2.69
N ALA A 86 4.72 -5.73 2.53
CA ALA A 86 4.11 -5.95 1.21
C ALA A 86 4.37 -4.79 0.24
N GLY A 87 4.40 -3.55 0.74
CA GLY A 87 4.78 -2.36 -0.02
C GLY A 87 6.24 -2.40 -0.51
N GLU A 88 7.18 -2.84 0.33
CA GLU A 88 8.58 -3.08 -0.05
C GLU A 88 8.67 -4.01 -1.27
N HIS A 89 8.00 -5.17 -1.20
CA HIS A 89 8.02 -6.14 -2.30
C HIS A 89 7.37 -5.60 -3.59
N LEU A 90 6.31 -4.78 -3.49
CA LEU A 90 5.74 -4.12 -4.66
C LEU A 90 6.68 -3.08 -5.26
N HIS A 91 7.41 -2.34 -4.42
CA HIS A 91 8.42 -1.40 -4.88
C HIS A 91 9.56 -2.12 -5.62
N ASP A 92 10.05 -3.23 -5.08
CA ASP A 92 11.05 -4.06 -5.75
C ASP A 92 10.52 -4.61 -7.08
N ALA A 93 9.28 -5.13 -7.10
CA ALA A 93 8.64 -5.62 -8.33
C ALA A 93 8.48 -4.53 -9.40
N PHE A 94 8.25 -3.27 -8.99
CA PHE A 94 8.20 -2.14 -9.91
C PHE A 94 9.55 -1.89 -10.59
N HIS A 95 10.66 -2.03 -9.85
CA HIS A 95 12.00 -1.92 -10.43
C HIS A 95 12.32 -3.06 -11.40
N GLN A 96 11.76 -4.25 -11.21
CA GLN A 96 11.90 -5.38 -12.13
C GLN A 96 11.01 -5.28 -13.38
N ALA A 97 9.97 -4.44 -13.37
CA ALA A 97 9.02 -4.34 -14.47
C ALA A 97 9.58 -3.50 -15.65
N PRO A 98 9.43 -3.96 -16.91
CA PRO A 98 9.92 -3.24 -18.09
C PRO A 98 9.38 -1.81 -18.19
N ARG A 99 10.24 -0.85 -18.57
CA ARG A 99 9.84 0.49 -19.01
C ARG A 99 9.31 0.38 -20.45
N THR A 100 8.02 0.62 -20.69
CA THR A 100 7.40 0.55 -22.04
C THR A 100 7.73 1.75 -22.91
N PRO A 101 7.86 1.57 -24.26
CA PRO A 101 8.92 0.82 -24.93
C PRO A 101 10.25 1.62 -24.97
N ALA A 102 11.34 0.89 -25.07
CA ALA A 102 12.72 1.38 -24.96
C ALA A 102 13.06 2.51 -25.96
N PRO A 103 13.73 3.60 -25.51
CA PRO A 103 14.61 4.36 -26.40
C PRO A 103 15.78 3.49 -26.84
N ALA A 104 16.42 3.87 -27.95
CA ALA A 104 17.49 3.15 -28.63
C ALA A 104 18.53 2.49 -27.71
N PRO A 105 19.18 1.39 -28.15
CA PRO A 105 20.04 0.52 -27.34
C PRO A 105 21.27 1.17 -26.68
N ASP A 106 21.53 2.46 -26.91
CA ASP A 106 22.74 3.17 -26.47
C ASP A 106 22.49 4.18 -25.34
N THR A 107 21.30 4.19 -24.72
CA THR A 107 21.04 5.07 -23.57
C THR A 107 21.44 4.36 -22.27
N PRO A 108 22.43 4.87 -21.49
CA PRO A 108 22.77 4.27 -20.21
C PRO A 108 21.53 4.28 -19.31
N GLN A 109 21.09 3.08 -18.95
CA GLN A 109 19.92 2.90 -18.10
C GLN A 109 20.34 3.22 -16.66
N ASP A 110 20.09 4.47 -16.26
CA ASP A 110 20.31 4.90 -14.89
C ASP A 110 19.28 4.17 -13.98
N ASP A 111 19.77 3.46 -12.97
CA ASP A 111 18.95 2.75 -11.97
C ASP A 111 18.27 3.72 -10.99
N THR A 112 18.59 5.01 -11.11
CA THR A 112 17.88 6.08 -10.48
C THR A 112 16.43 6.12 -10.98
N CYS A 113 15.51 6.37 -10.05
CA CYS A 113 14.12 6.63 -10.37
C CYS A 113 14.02 8.05 -10.99
N GLN A 114 14.71 8.26 -12.12
CA GLN A 114 14.76 9.54 -12.82
C GLN A 114 13.38 9.80 -13.40
N GLN A 115 12.73 10.81 -12.83
CA GLN A 115 11.43 11.27 -13.27
C GLN A 115 11.61 11.86 -14.66
N ASP A 116 11.05 11.24 -15.70
CA ASP A 116 10.75 11.97 -16.93
C ASP A 116 9.66 12.99 -16.57
N ILE A 117 10.10 14.15 -16.10
CA ILE A 117 9.25 15.31 -15.83
C ILE A 117 8.87 15.88 -17.18
N ASP A 118 7.79 15.36 -17.77
CA ASP A 118 7.12 16.03 -18.89
C ASP A 118 6.63 17.41 -18.40
N PRO A 119 7.07 18.52 -19.01
CA PRO A 119 6.63 19.86 -18.64
C PRO A 119 5.16 20.15 -19.00
N THR A 120 4.45 19.24 -19.68
CA THR A 120 3.09 19.47 -20.22
C THR A 120 2.01 18.50 -19.71
N GLY A 121 2.36 17.51 -18.88
CA GLY A 121 1.43 16.51 -18.31
C GLY A 121 1.93 15.98 -16.96
N PRO A 122 1.07 15.43 -16.07
CA PRO A 122 1.45 15.20 -14.67
C PRO A 122 2.53 14.09 -14.56
N PRO A 123 3.77 14.39 -14.16
CA PRO A 123 4.85 13.42 -14.22
C PRO A 123 5.05 12.79 -12.85
N PHE A 124 4.30 11.75 -12.52
CA PHE A 124 4.51 11.13 -11.22
C PHE A 124 4.41 9.61 -11.24
N LEU A 125 5.53 8.96 -11.56
CA LEU A 125 5.84 7.68 -10.93
C LEU A 125 6.14 7.95 -9.44
N THR A 126 5.08 8.27 -8.68
CA THR A 126 5.15 8.62 -7.25
C THR A 126 5.62 7.47 -6.39
N ILE A 127 5.72 6.24 -6.91
CA ILE A 127 6.03 5.04 -6.11
C ILE A 127 7.32 5.22 -5.30
N CYS A 128 8.42 5.65 -5.91
CA CYS A 128 9.72 5.81 -5.24
C CYS A 128 9.66 6.87 -4.12
N LEU A 129 9.03 8.02 -4.39
CA LEU A 129 8.88 9.10 -3.39
C LEU A 129 7.92 8.70 -2.26
N ARG A 130 6.82 8.04 -2.61
CA ARG A 130 5.83 7.52 -1.66
C ARG A 130 6.46 6.48 -0.75
N HIS A 131 7.25 5.57 -1.34
CA HIS A 131 8.00 4.55 -0.64
C HIS A 131 8.98 5.20 0.34
N LEU A 132 9.87 6.09 -0.11
CA LEU A 132 10.85 6.79 0.73
C LEU A 132 10.20 7.51 1.93
N ARG A 133 9.11 8.25 1.69
CA ARG A 133 8.36 8.93 2.77
C ARG A 133 7.84 7.92 3.80
N THR A 134 7.31 6.80 3.33
CA THR A 134 6.78 5.74 4.20
C THR A 134 7.89 5.02 4.96
N SER A 135 9.03 4.73 4.31
CA SER A 135 10.21 4.13 4.95
C SER A 135 10.70 4.98 6.11
N THR A 136 10.72 6.30 5.93
CA THR A 136 11.18 7.25 6.96
C THR A 136 10.30 7.18 8.21
N LEU A 137 8.98 7.14 8.04
CA LEU A 137 8.03 6.98 9.14
C LEU A 137 8.20 5.62 9.83
N VAL A 138 8.32 4.53 9.07
CA VAL A 138 8.46 3.19 9.62
C VAL A 138 9.74 3.05 10.45
N ARG A 139 10.87 3.59 9.98
CA ARG A 139 12.13 3.58 10.75
C ARG A 139 12.02 4.31 12.08
N HIS A 140 11.18 5.35 12.15
CA HIS A 140 10.97 6.10 13.39
C HIS A 140 10.01 5.38 14.35
N GLU A 141 9.00 4.67 13.81
CA GLU A 141 7.87 4.16 14.60
C GLU A 141 7.93 2.65 14.90
N THR A 142 8.81 1.89 14.24
CA THR A 142 8.86 0.43 14.37
C THR A 142 10.20 -0.05 14.90
N THR A 143 10.16 -1.06 15.77
CA THR A 143 11.36 -1.73 16.28
C THR A 143 11.71 -2.96 15.44
N PRO A 144 12.96 -3.45 15.51
CA PRO A 144 13.32 -4.72 14.88
C PRO A 144 12.43 -5.89 15.34
N ALA A 145 11.98 -5.89 16.61
CA ALA A 145 11.09 -6.93 17.11
C ALA A 145 9.72 -6.91 16.40
N ASP A 146 9.19 -5.72 16.08
CA ASP A 146 7.91 -5.58 15.37
C ASP A 146 7.98 -6.16 13.94
N LEU A 147 9.12 -6.01 13.27
CA LEU A 147 9.34 -6.54 11.91
C LEU A 147 9.42 -8.07 11.88
N HIS A 148 9.96 -8.68 12.95
CA HIS A 148 10.23 -10.12 13.05
C HIS A 148 9.20 -10.89 13.90
N SER A 149 8.18 -10.21 14.44
CA SER A 149 7.14 -10.84 15.24
C SER A 149 6.48 -12.00 14.47
N PRO A 150 6.27 -13.20 15.04
CA PRO A 150 5.65 -14.31 14.33
C PRO A 150 4.20 -14.01 13.91
N LEU A 151 3.79 -14.48 12.73
CA LEU A 151 2.41 -14.31 12.23
C LEU A 151 1.37 -15.08 13.05
N HIS A 152 1.77 -16.09 13.81
CA HIS A 152 0.88 -16.92 14.60
C HIS A 152 1.32 -16.84 16.05
N GLY A 153 0.49 -16.22 16.89
CA GLY A 153 0.57 -16.46 18.32
C GLY A 153 0.26 -17.93 18.53
N HIS A 154 1.23 -18.72 18.96
CA HIS A 154 0.90 -20.00 19.58
C HIS A 154 -0.04 -19.68 20.73
N ALA A 155 -1.33 -20.02 20.58
CA ALA A 155 -2.23 -20.13 21.70
C ALA A 155 -1.62 -21.16 22.64
N ARG A 156 -0.91 -20.71 23.67
CA ARG A 156 -0.51 -21.58 24.76
C ARG A 156 -1.79 -21.95 25.48
N HIS A 157 -2.34 -23.12 25.17
CA HIS A 157 -3.30 -23.77 26.06
C HIS A 157 -2.61 -23.90 27.42
N ARG A 158 -3.09 -23.15 28.41
CA ARG A 158 -2.77 -23.37 29.82
C ARG A 158 -3.48 -24.67 30.20
N THR A 159 -2.74 -25.74 30.38
CA THR A 159 -3.22 -26.93 31.09
C THR A 159 -3.20 -26.61 32.58
N SER A 160 -4.38 -26.56 33.19
CA SER A 160 -4.55 -26.78 34.64
C SER A 160 -4.64 -28.27 34.92
#